data_AF-A0A7S0BLE5-F1
#
_entry.id   AF-A0A7S0BLE5-F1
#
_cell.length_a   1.000
_cell.length_b   1.000
_cell.length_c   1.000
_cell.angle_alpha   90.00
_cell.angle_beta   90.00
_cell.angle_gamma   90.00
#
_symmetry.space_group_name_H-M   'P 1'
#
loop_
_entity.id
_entity.type
_entity.pdbx_description
1 polymer ?
#
loop_
_entity_poly.entity_id
_entity_poly.type
_entity_poly.pdbx_seq_one_letter_code
_entity_poly.pdbx_strand_id
1 'polypeptide(L)'
;MARENSAFHSESMPPAYPMREVGWLHSGLPRAFSMDKSRCGRDRARRFRERCRKGEFDSPTCAQEPDFVQANLIGIPKDHAFDFLQFSLLNSRACPLLDIVSGRDSPSIAAEADLSTDLPRYRVFRHGAFVEETKDTSRFVEEKNLIFFLVGCSFTWEHMLHEKVGKHIG
;
A
#
# COMPACT_ATOMS: atom_id res chain seq x y z
N MET A 1 -53.19 37.03 -18.46
CA MET A 1 -51.76 37.32 -18.71
C MET A 1 -50.98 36.56 -17.62
N ALA A 2 -50.43 35.36 -17.85
CA ALA A 2 -49.15 35.05 -18.53
C ALA A 2 -47.98 35.88 -17.97
N ARG A 3 -46.79 35.39 -17.59
CA ARG A 3 -46.11 34.08 -17.56
C ARG A 3 -44.78 34.29 -16.77
N GLU A 4 -44.33 33.26 -16.06
CA GLU A 4 -42.96 32.68 -15.97
C GLU A 4 -41.70 33.44 -15.45
N ASN A 5 -41.02 32.72 -14.54
CA ASN A 5 -39.59 32.30 -14.49
C ASN A 5 -38.55 32.94 -13.54
N SER A 6 -38.06 32.04 -12.66
CA SER A 6 -36.65 31.69 -12.37
C SER A 6 -35.75 32.66 -11.60
N ALA A 7 -35.30 32.25 -10.40
CA ALA A 7 -33.93 31.74 -10.17
C ALA A 7 -33.58 31.59 -8.67
N PHE A 8 -33.07 30.39 -8.35
CA PHE A 8 -32.05 30.05 -7.35
C PHE A 8 -31.49 31.21 -6.51
N HIS A 9 -31.63 31.13 -5.19
CA HIS A 9 -30.77 31.86 -4.26
C HIS A 9 -29.66 30.94 -3.74
N SER A 10 -28.45 31.43 -3.98
CA SER A 10 -27.14 30.94 -3.59
C SER A 10 -26.92 31.07 -2.08
N GLU A 11 -26.52 29.98 -1.42
CA GLU A 11 -25.76 30.07 -0.18
C GLU A 11 -24.29 29.71 -0.45
N SER A 12 -23.44 30.60 0.01
CA SER A 12 -22.03 30.81 -0.27
C SER A 12 -21.11 29.71 0.26
N MET A 13 -20.11 29.33 -0.54
CA MET A 13 -18.92 28.59 -0.09
C MET A 13 -18.20 29.33 1.06
N PRO A 14 -17.74 28.62 2.11
CA PRO A 14 -16.81 29.20 3.08
C PRO A 14 -15.41 29.42 2.47
N PRO A 15 -14.63 30.38 3.00
CA PRO A 15 -13.45 30.94 2.33
C PRO A 15 -12.25 30.00 2.30
N ALA A 16 -11.43 30.15 1.27
CA ALA A 16 -10.13 29.50 1.13
C ALA A 16 -9.23 29.79 2.34
N TYR A 17 -8.74 28.75 3.00
CA TYR A 17 -7.78 28.88 4.10
C TYR A 17 -6.39 29.26 3.55
N PRO A 18 -5.74 30.29 4.12
CA PRO A 18 -4.42 30.70 3.68
C PRO A 18 -3.35 29.69 4.13
N MET A 19 -2.61 29.17 3.17
CA MET A 19 -1.36 28.43 3.37
C MET A 19 -0.40 29.29 4.22
N ARG A 20 -0.15 28.86 5.47
CA ARG A 20 0.95 29.36 6.29
C ARG A 20 2.04 28.31 6.35
N GLU A 21 3.24 28.75 5.98
CA GLU A 21 4.51 28.04 6.00
C GLU A 21 4.69 27.22 7.27
N VAL A 22 4.73 25.90 7.12
CA VAL A 22 5.36 25.00 8.10
C VAL A 22 6.66 24.51 7.48
N GLY A 23 7.76 24.84 8.16
CA GLY A 23 9.11 24.64 7.67
C GLY A 23 9.40 23.20 7.26
N TRP A 24 9.97 23.06 6.07
CA TRP A 24 10.50 21.81 5.55
C TRP A 24 11.76 21.42 6.33
N LEU A 25 11.63 20.55 7.34
CA LEU A 25 12.77 19.77 7.81
C LEU A 25 13.20 18.83 6.67
N HIS A 26 14.18 19.28 5.88
CA HIS A 26 14.88 18.45 4.92
C HIS A 26 15.67 17.38 5.68
N SER A 27 15.10 16.19 5.89
CA SER A 27 15.92 15.02 6.12
C SER A 27 16.58 14.67 4.79
N GLY A 28 17.88 14.98 4.67
CA GLY A 28 18.66 14.76 3.45
C GLY A 28 18.52 13.33 2.92
N LEU A 29 17.81 13.20 1.79
CA LEU A 29 17.92 12.07 0.89
C LEU A 29 18.81 12.52 -0.27
N PRO A 30 20.10 12.17 -0.29
CA PRO A 30 20.92 12.44 -1.46
C PRO A 30 20.47 11.51 -2.60
N ARG A 31 20.23 12.13 -3.76
CA ARG A 31 20.00 11.55 -5.09
C ARG A 31 18.66 10.85 -5.32
N ALA A 32 17.88 11.47 -6.20
CA ALA A 32 16.94 10.78 -7.08
C ALA A 32 17.61 9.53 -7.68
N PHE A 33 17.14 8.35 -7.27
CA PHE A 33 17.50 7.10 -7.90
C PHE A 33 16.87 7.09 -9.30
N SER A 34 17.66 7.43 -10.31
CA SER A 34 17.29 7.17 -11.70
C SER A 34 17.54 5.69 -11.98
N MET A 35 16.60 4.84 -11.57
CA MET A 35 16.58 3.46 -12.02
C MET A 35 16.15 3.45 -13.48
N ASP A 36 16.95 2.84 -14.35
CA ASP A 36 16.58 2.62 -15.74
C ASP A 36 15.23 1.89 -15.80
N LYS A 37 14.19 2.61 -16.24
CA LYS A 37 12.78 2.18 -16.26
C LYS A 37 12.46 1.26 -17.44
N SER A 38 13.47 0.78 -18.17
CA SER A 38 13.31 0.01 -19.41
C SER A 38 12.88 -1.44 -19.16
N ARG A 39 11.62 -1.61 -18.73
CA ARG A 39 10.77 -2.82 -18.86
C ARG A 39 11.22 -4.14 -18.19
N CYS A 40 12.49 -4.33 -17.85
CA CYS A 40 13.05 -5.61 -17.39
C CYS A 40 12.64 -6.00 -15.95
N GLY A 41 12.27 -5.04 -15.10
CA GLY A 41 11.93 -5.32 -13.70
C GLY A 41 10.50 -5.83 -13.47
N ARG A 42 9.48 -5.22 -14.07
CA ARG A 42 8.07 -5.49 -13.73
C ARG A 42 7.67 -6.96 -13.90
N ASP A 43 8.24 -7.62 -14.90
CA ASP A 43 7.97 -9.03 -15.16
C ASP A 43 8.48 -9.97 -14.06
N ARG A 44 9.59 -9.64 -13.38
CA ARG A 44 10.10 -10.47 -12.28
C ARG A 44 9.17 -10.43 -11.07
N ALA A 45 8.80 -9.23 -10.64
CA ALA A 45 7.84 -9.04 -9.55
C ALA A 45 6.47 -9.66 -9.87
N ARG A 46 6.00 -9.55 -11.12
CA ARG A 46 4.77 -10.21 -11.56
C ARG A 46 4.88 -11.74 -11.49
N ARG A 47 5.93 -12.33 -12.08
CA ARG A 47 6.15 -13.79 -12.01
C ARG A 47 6.28 -14.30 -10.59
N PHE A 48 6.90 -13.53 -9.70
CA PHE A 48 6.99 -13.91 -8.29
C PHE A 48 5.60 -13.98 -7.63
N ARG A 49 4.74 -12.98 -7.87
CA ARG A 49 3.34 -13.01 -7.41
C ARG A 49 2.56 -14.18 -8.02
N GLU A 50 2.75 -14.47 -9.30
CA GLU A 50 2.14 -15.64 -9.94
C GLU A 50 2.55 -16.97 -9.29
N ARG A 51 3.83 -17.11 -8.90
CA ARG A 51 4.31 -18.30 -8.16
C ARG A 51 3.64 -18.41 -6.79
N CYS A 52 3.49 -17.29 -6.09
CA CYS A 52 2.77 -17.25 -4.81
C CYS A 52 1.30 -17.67 -5.00
N ARG A 53 0.62 -17.10 -6.00
CA ARG A 53 -0.77 -17.43 -6.37
C ARG A 53 -0.98 -18.90 -6.68
N LYS A 54 -0.03 -19.53 -7.37
CA LYS A 54 -0.05 -20.97 -7.67
C LYS A 54 0.34 -21.86 -6.48
N GLY A 55 0.76 -21.28 -5.36
CA GLY A 55 1.26 -22.01 -4.20
C GLY A 55 2.65 -22.63 -4.40
N GLU A 56 3.38 -22.24 -5.46
CA GLU A 56 4.73 -22.71 -5.78
C GLU A 56 5.80 -22.07 -4.86
N PHE A 57 5.44 -20.98 -4.17
CA PHE A 57 6.27 -20.34 -3.16
C PHE A 57 5.46 -20.20 -1.85
N ASP A 58 5.97 -20.79 -0.77
CA ASP A 58 5.34 -20.82 0.55
C ASP A 58 6.41 -20.68 1.65
N SER A 59 7.11 -19.55 1.62
CA SER A 59 8.20 -19.21 2.54
C SER A 59 8.22 -17.70 2.76
N PRO A 60 8.96 -17.19 3.77
CA PRO A 60 9.13 -15.75 3.94
C PRO A 60 9.66 -15.10 2.66
N THR A 61 9.11 -13.94 2.29
CA THR A 61 9.48 -13.20 1.07
C THR A 61 10.78 -12.40 1.22
N CYS A 62 11.39 -12.38 2.41
CA CYS A 62 12.63 -11.66 2.66
C CYS A 62 13.72 -12.05 1.63
N ALA A 63 14.46 -11.04 1.15
CA ALA A 63 15.49 -11.19 0.11
C ALA A 63 15.01 -11.72 -1.26
N GLN A 64 13.71 -11.96 -1.45
CA GLN A 64 13.16 -12.20 -2.78
C GLN A 64 13.02 -10.88 -3.52
N GLU A 65 13.39 -10.86 -4.80
CA GLU A 65 13.23 -9.68 -5.67
C GLU A 65 13.83 -8.40 -5.04
N PRO A 66 15.15 -8.36 -4.74
CA PRO A 66 15.79 -7.31 -3.95
C PRO A 66 15.74 -5.91 -4.57
N ASP A 67 15.44 -5.82 -5.87
CA ASP A 67 15.30 -4.57 -6.60
C ASP A 67 13.89 -3.94 -6.46
N PHE A 68 13.00 -4.55 -5.66
CA PHE A 68 11.62 -4.13 -5.49
C PHE A 68 11.28 -3.81 -4.04
N VAL A 69 10.41 -2.81 -3.87
CA VAL A 69 9.82 -2.53 -2.57
C VAL A 69 8.85 -3.66 -2.22
N GLN A 70 9.04 -4.24 -1.04
CA GLN A 70 8.08 -5.15 -0.43
C GLN A 70 7.21 -4.36 0.57
N ALA A 71 5.91 -4.68 0.59
CA ALA A 71 4.94 -4.04 1.47
C ALA A 71 4.30 -5.06 2.40
N ASN A 72 3.97 -4.61 3.60
CA ASN A 72 3.05 -5.31 4.49
C ASN A 72 1.63 -5.09 3.98
N LEU A 73 0.78 -6.12 4.12
CA LEU A 73 -0.62 -6.06 3.70
C LEU A 73 -1.53 -6.15 4.92
N ILE A 74 -2.52 -5.26 4.98
CA ILE A 74 -3.57 -5.27 5.99
C ILE A 74 -4.92 -5.24 5.25
N GLY A 75 -5.75 -6.27 5.43
CA GLY A 75 -7.11 -6.32 4.89
C GLY A 75 -8.14 -6.10 5.99
N ILE A 76 -8.97 -5.05 5.86
CA ILE A 76 -9.95 -4.64 6.86
C ILE A 76 -11.34 -4.52 6.22
N PRO A 77 -12.43 -4.96 6.87
CA PRO A 77 -13.79 -4.73 6.36
C PRO A 77 -14.05 -3.25 6.11
N LYS A 78 -14.78 -2.93 5.03
CA LYS A 78 -15.06 -1.54 4.62
C LYS A 78 -15.54 -0.64 5.76
N ASP A 79 -16.36 -1.16 6.65
CA ASP A 79 -16.95 -0.41 7.78
C ASP A 79 -15.91 0.09 8.78
N HIS A 80 -14.72 -0.51 8.83
CA HIS A 80 -13.61 -0.12 9.71
C HIS A 80 -12.44 0.52 8.95
N ALA A 81 -12.50 0.57 7.62
CA ALA A 81 -11.39 1.03 6.78
C ALA A 81 -11.08 2.52 6.99
N PHE A 82 -12.12 3.34 7.23
CA PHE A 82 -11.93 4.77 7.47
C PHE A 82 -11.18 5.05 8.78
N ASP A 83 -11.52 4.34 9.86
CA ASP A 83 -10.84 4.47 11.14
C ASP A 83 -9.37 4.08 11.02
N PHE A 84 -9.08 2.99 10.28
CA PHE A 84 -7.71 2.55 10.04
C PHE A 84 -6.92 3.54 9.16
N LEU A 85 -7.57 4.17 8.17
CA LEU A 85 -6.96 5.22 7.38
C LEU A 85 -6.57 6.42 8.26
N GLN A 86 -7.48 6.90 9.11
CA GLN A 86 -7.18 7.98 10.05
C GLN A 86 -6.02 7.62 10.98
N PHE A 87 -6.05 6.41 11.56
CA PHE A 87 -4.97 5.91 12.38
C PHE A 87 -3.63 5.94 11.65
N SER A 88 -3.61 5.49 10.39
CA SER A 88 -2.38 5.44 9.58
C SER A 88 -1.86 6.84 9.26
N LEU A 89 -2.75 7.80 8.95
CA LEU A 89 -2.38 9.19 8.68
C LEU A 89 -1.79 9.89 9.93
N LEU A 90 -2.35 9.60 11.11
CA LEU A 90 -1.85 10.12 12.39
C LEU A 90 -0.53 9.47 12.82
N ASN A 91 -0.21 8.28 12.29
CA ASN A 91 0.96 7.49 12.65
C ASN A 91 1.86 7.21 11.42
N SER A 92 2.04 8.20 10.54
CA SER A 92 2.68 8.03 9.23
C SER A 92 4.10 7.44 9.25
N ARG A 93 4.85 7.60 10.36
CA ARG A 93 6.17 6.95 10.54
C ARG A 93 6.06 5.45 10.79
N ALA A 94 5.07 5.03 11.57
CA ALA A 94 4.85 3.62 11.90
C ALA A 94 4.04 2.90 10.81
N CYS A 95 3.12 3.61 10.17
CA CYS A 95 2.24 3.12 9.11
C CYS A 95 2.40 3.95 7.83
N PRO A 96 3.55 3.88 7.14
CA PRO A 96 3.75 4.58 5.88
C PRO A 96 2.87 3.94 4.79
N LEU A 97 1.70 4.50 4.54
CA LEU A 97 0.80 4.01 3.50
C LEU A 97 1.40 4.21 2.11
N LEU A 98 1.43 3.15 1.32
CA LEU A 98 1.88 3.14 -0.07
C LEU A 98 0.69 3.16 -1.05
N ASP A 99 -0.37 2.41 -0.74
CA ASP A 99 -1.57 2.32 -1.58
C ASP A 99 -2.77 1.81 -0.77
N ILE A 100 -3.98 2.07 -1.26
CA ILE A 100 -5.25 1.63 -0.69
C ILE A 100 -6.09 1.05 -1.83
N VAL A 101 -6.56 -0.19 -1.66
CA VAL A 101 -7.21 -0.96 -2.71
C VAL A 101 -8.53 -1.52 -2.22
N SER A 102 -9.59 -1.40 -3.02
CA SER A 102 -10.90 -1.96 -2.72
C SER A 102 -11.09 -3.31 -3.40
N GLY A 103 -11.54 -4.32 -2.65
CA GLY A 103 -11.95 -5.59 -3.25
C GLY A 103 -10.81 -6.30 -3.98
N ARG A 104 -11.04 -6.63 -5.26
CA ARG A 104 -10.07 -7.29 -6.15
C ARG A 104 -9.40 -6.35 -7.15
N ASP A 105 -9.52 -5.03 -6.96
CA ASP A 105 -8.82 -4.07 -7.82
C ASP A 105 -7.30 -4.28 -7.72
N SER A 106 -6.57 -3.95 -8.77
CA SER A 106 -5.11 -3.95 -8.70
C SER A 106 -4.59 -2.67 -8.05
N PRO A 107 -3.57 -2.75 -7.17
CA PRO A 107 -2.88 -1.57 -6.67
C PRO A 107 -2.22 -0.79 -7.81
N SER A 108 -2.22 0.54 -7.68
CA SER A 108 -1.56 1.46 -8.62
C SER A 108 -0.05 1.20 -8.72
N ILE A 109 0.55 0.71 -7.64
CA ILE A 109 1.99 0.40 -7.55
C ILE A 109 2.36 -1.01 -8.04
N ALA A 110 1.38 -1.88 -8.28
CA ALA A 110 1.59 -3.22 -8.82
C ALA A 110 0.40 -3.65 -9.69
N ALA A 111 0.42 -3.18 -10.95
CA ALA A 111 -0.56 -3.56 -11.96
C ALA A 111 -0.71 -5.09 -12.08
N GLU A 112 -1.93 -5.55 -12.35
CA GLU A 112 -2.32 -6.97 -12.51
C GLU A 112 -2.20 -7.81 -11.23
N ALA A 113 -1.79 -7.21 -10.10
CA ALA A 113 -1.76 -7.90 -8.83
C ALA A 113 -3.18 -8.12 -8.29
N ASP A 114 -3.39 -9.29 -7.70
CA ASP A 114 -4.57 -9.61 -6.90
C ASP A 114 -4.12 -9.84 -5.46
N LEU A 115 -4.39 -8.86 -4.58
CA LEU A 115 -3.95 -8.89 -3.19
C LEU A 115 -4.58 -10.03 -2.39
N SER A 116 -5.64 -10.66 -2.89
CA SER A 116 -6.31 -11.76 -2.21
C SER A 116 -5.61 -13.12 -2.37
N THR A 117 -4.73 -13.26 -3.38
CA THR A 117 -4.06 -14.52 -3.71
C THR A 117 -2.56 -14.39 -4.02
N ASP A 118 -2.03 -13.20 -4.25
CA ASP A 118 -0.63 -13.01 -4.69
C ASP A 118 0.42 -13.07 -3.58
N LEU A 119 0.04 -13.33 -2.34
CA LEU A 119 0.97 -13.51 -1.22
C LEU A 119 1.10 -15.00 -0.89
N PRO A 120 2.28 -15.45 -0.40
CA PRO A 120 2.48 -16.85 -0.05
C PRO A 120 1.60 -17.32 1.12
N ARG A 121 1.27 -16.40 2.04
CA ARG A 121 0.45 -16.70 3.22
C ARG A 121 -0.19 -15.46 3.80
N TYR A 122 -1.40 -15.63 4.31
CA TYR A 122 -2.20 -14.65 5.03
C TYR A 122 -2.50 -15.16 6.43
N ARG A 123 -2.57 -14.23 7.39
CA ARG A 123 -3.03 -14.50 8.75
C ARG A 123 -4.38 -13.86 8.95
N VAL A 124 -5.36 -14.66 9.38
CA VAL A 124 -6.72 -14.22 9.63
C VAL A 124 -6.91 -14.03 11.13
N PHE A 125 -7.43 -12.86 11.47
CA PHE A 125 -7.75 -12.48 12.86
C PHE A 125 -9.25 -12.24 13.00
N ARG A 126 -9.83 -12.66 14.13
CA ARG A 126 -11.21 -12.32 14.51
C ARG A 126 -11.23 -11.90 15.97
N HIS A 127 -11.90 -10.78 16.25
CA HIS A 127 -11.96 -10.21 17.61
C HIS A 127 -10.57 -10.05 18.28
N GLY A 128 -9.56 -9.67 17.49
CA GLY A 128 -8.19 -9.49 17.98
C GLY A 128 -7.39 -10.79 18.20
N ALA A 129 -8.00 -11.96 18.04
CA ALA A 129 -7.32 -13.25 18.16
C ALA A 129 -6.96 -13.83 16.79
N PHE A 130 -5.79 -14.47 16.70
CA PHE A 130 -5.40 -15.26 15.53
C PHE A 130 -6.32 -16.47 15.40
N VAL A 131 -6.81 -16.73 14.19
CA VAL A 131 -7.74 -17.84 13.91
C VAL A 131 -7.10 -18.89 13.01
N GLU A 132 -6.52 -18.47 11.89
CA GLU A 132 -5.99 -19.39 10.89
C GLU A 132 -4.95 -18.72 9.98
N GLU A 133 -4.12 -19.55 9.33
CA GLU A 133 -3.32 -19.17 8.18
C GLU A 133 -3.94 -19.74 6.90
N THR A 134 -3.99 -18.95 5.83
CA THR A 134 -4.52 -19.35 4.52
C THR A 134 -3.63 -18.82 3.40
N LYS A 135 -3.71 -19.41 2.20
CA LYS A 135 -3.05 -18.92 0.98
C LYS A 135 -3.99 -18.10 0.08
N ASP A 136 -5.28 -18.09 0.40
CA ASP A 136 -6.32 -17.42 -0.38
C ASP A 136 -7.29 -16.73 0.58
N THR A 137 -7.54 -15.44 0.33
CA THR A 137 -8.48 -14.62 1.09
C THR A 137 -9.68 -14.13 0.27
N SER A 138 -9.86 -14.62 -0.95
CA SER A 138 -10.97 -14.31 -1.86
C SER A 138 -12.33 -14.35 -1.17
N ARG A 139 -12.59 -15.40 -0.36
CA ARG A 139 -13.85 -15.54 0.40
C ARG A 139 -14.11 -14.34 1.31
N PHE A 140 -13.06 -13.82 1.96
CA PHE A 140 -13.19 -12.70 2.88
C PHE A 140 -13.40 -11.39 2.13
N VAL A 141 -12.77 -11.23 0.97
CA VAL A 141 -12.96 -10.05 0.11
C VAL A 141 -14.43 -9.89 -0.24
N GLU A 142 -15.08 -10.97 -0.65
CA GLU A 142 -16.50 -10.99 -1.03
C GLU A 142 -17.43 -10.84 0.19
N GLU A 143 -17.20 -11.61 1.25
CA GLU A 143 -18.07 -11.60 2.45
C GLU A 143 -17.99 -10.29 3.25
N LYS A 144 -16.84 -9.62 3.25
CA LYS A 144 -16.55 -8.48 4.14
C LYS A 144 -16.26 -7.18 3.42
N ASN A 145 -16.35 -7.15 2.09
CA ASN A 145 -15.99 -5.99 1.27
C ASN A 145 -14.64 -5.41 1.71
N LEU A 146 -13.60 -6.25 1.69
CA LEU A 146 -12.31 -5.85 2.26
C LEU A 146 -11.71 -4.65 1.52
N ILE A 147 -11.12 -3.76 2.30
CA ILE A 147 -10.20 -2.72 1.86
C ILE A 147 -8.80 -3.13 2.29
N PHE A 148 -7.89 -3.18 1.32
CA PHE A 148 -6.50 -3.51 1.52
C PHE A 148 -5.65 -2.26 1.65
N PHE A 149 -4.80 -2.24 2.66
CA PHE A 149 -3.81 -1.21 2.89
C PHE A 149 -2.43 -1.81 2.67
N LEU A 150 -1.69 -1.24 1.71
CA LEU A 150 -0.29 -1.57 1.49
C LEU A 150 0.55 -0.61 2.33
N VAL A 151 1.25 -1.15 3.31
CA VAL A 151 2.08 -0.40 4.26
C VAL A 151 3.54 -0.67 3.94
N GLY A 152 4.32 0.39 3.76
CA GLY A 152 5.75 0.29 3.53
C GLY A 152 6.44 -0.44 4.66
N CYS A 153 7.40 -1.28 4.31
CA CYS A 153 8.29 -1.89 5.28
C CYS A 153 9.63 -1.14 5.31
N SER A 154 10.28 -1.08 6.48
CA SER A 154 11.59 -0.45 6.69
C SER A 154 12.75 -1.16 5.96
N PHE A 155 12.49 -2.16 5.13
CA PHE A 155 13.51 -2.94 4.40
C PHE A 155 14.37 -2.09 3.46
N THR A 156 13.93 -0.90 3.04
CA THR A 156 14.79 0.04 2.31
C THR A 156 16.04 0.42 3.11
N TRP A 157 16.00 0.38 4.44
CA TRP A 157 17.16 0.62 5.31
C TRP A 157 18.13 -0.57 5.36
N GLU A 158 17.64 -1.80 5.40
CA GLU A 158 18.48 -3.01 5.51
C GLU A 158 19.34 -3.24 4.25
N HIS A 159 18.78 -3.03 3.06
CA HIS A 159 19.56 -3.09 1.82
C HIS A 159 20.67 -2.02 1.78
N MET A 160 20.40 -0.81 2.30
CA MET A 160 21.40 0.25 2.38
C MET A 160 22.50 -0.01 3.43
N LEU A 161 22.20 -0.77 4.49
CA LEU A 161 23.22 -1.19 5.46
C LEU A 161 24.15 -2.27 4.88
N HIS A 162 23.62 -3.22 4.12
CA HIS A 162 24.44 -4.25 3.48
C HIS A 162 25.42 -3.69 2.43
N GLU A 163 25.07 -2.63 1.70
CA GLU A 163 26.00 -1.97 0.77
C GLU A 163 27.15 -1.21 1.45
N LYS A 164 26.97 -0.75 2.70
CA LYS A 164 27.98 0.05 3.41
C LYS A 164 28.96 -0.76 4.26
N VAL A 165 28.59 -1.96 4.70
CA VAL A 165 29.46 -2.81 5.53
C VAL A 165 30.53 -3.56 4.71
N GLY A 166 30.36 -3.68 3.38
CA GLY A 166 31.33 -4.34 2.48
C GLY A 166 32.52 -3.48 2.01
N LYS A 167 32.65 -2.21 2.42
CA LYS A 167 33.67 -1.28 1.89
C LYS A 167 34.74 -0.79 2.87
N HIS A 168 34.83 -1.36 4.08
CA HIS A 168 35.86 -0.99 5.06
C HIS A 168 36.63 -2.16 5.68
N ILE A 169 36.72 -3.30 4.98
CA ILE A 169 37.69 -4.35 5.31
C ILE A 169 38.44 -4.71 4.04
N GLY A 170 39.51 -3.98 3.81
CA GLY A 170 40.44 -4.11 2.70
C GLY A 170 41.61 -3.16 2.94
#